data_AF-A0A0M2K9U5-F1
#
_entry.id   AF-A0A0M2K9U5-F1
#
_cell.length_a   1.000
_cell.length_b   1.000
_cell.length_c   1.000
_cell.angle_alpha   90.00
_cell.angle_beta   90.00
_cell.angle_gamma   90.00
#
_symmetry.space_group_name_H-M   'P 1'
#
loop_
_entity.id
_entity.type
_entity.pdbx_description
1 polymer ?
#
loop_
_entity_poly.entity_id
_entity_poly.type
_entity_poly.pdbx_seq_one_letter_code
_entity_poly.pdbx_strand_id
1 'polypeptide(L)'
;MYGLDNNSGVSVMPAIAPTSSATPLWFTEGGANQSPSYPGQDWFNQVQAELLNVLTEAGIAPDKADNTQLSRAISQIIAASANVIPVGIPLPWPTATATAPAGWLKCNGAAFDKAKYPALAVAYPSGSLPDLRGEFIRGTDDGRGMDAGRSVLSAQNDAMGVSYASNGLTVKNILVLTNRTGSGADAIDGLAAGDAFTDGGQTSSARLSVRSANETRPRNIAFNYIVRAA
;
A
#
# COMPACT_ATOMS: atom_id res chain seq x y z
N MET A 1 -15.09 28.83 -14.56
CA MET A 1 -16.54 28.66 -14.41
C MET A 1 -17.05 29.58 -13.32
N TYR A 2 -18.05 30.39 -13.65
CA TYR A 2 -18.73 31.26 -12.70
C TYR A 2 -20.21 31.34 -13.11
N GLY A 3 -21.09 31.73 -12.20
CA GLY A 3 -22.48 32.00 -12.56
C GLY A 3 -22.60 33.16 -13.55
N LEU A 4 -23.75 33.28 -14.21
CA LEU A 4 -24.10 34.46 -14.99
C LEU A 4 -23.93 35.73 -14.12
N ASP A 5 -23.01 36.60 -14.52
CA ASP A 5 -22.61 37.78 -13.74
C ASP A 5 -22.84 39.05 -14.57
N ASN A 6 -24.13 39.37 -14.76
CA ASN A 6 -24.61 40.60 -15.38
C ASN A 6 -26.03 40.94 -14.88
N ASN A 7 -26.55 42.09 -15.29
CA ASN A 7 -27.85 42.60 -14.84
C ASN A 7 -29.08 41.83 -15.38
N SER A 8 -28.88 40.78 -16.19
CA SER A 8 -29.96 39.93 -16.69
C SER A 8 -30.19 38.68 -15.84
N GLY A 9 -29.32 38.41 -14.87
CA GLY A 9 -29.43 37.25 -13.99
C GLY A 9 -30.56 37.34 -12.97
N VAL A 10 -31.05 36.17 -12.54
CA VAL A 10 -31.98 36.01 -11.42
C VAL A 10 -31.29 35.23 -10.30
N SER A 11 -31.63 35.51 -9.03
CA SER A 11 -30.94 34.93 -7.86
C SER A 11 -31.36 33.50 -7.52
N VAL A 12 -32.43 33.00 -8.14
CA VAL A 12 -32.96 31.65 -7.94
C VAL A 12 -33.09 31.00 -9.31
N MET A 13 -32.58 29.77 -9.46
CA MET A 13 -32.72 29.04 -10.71
C MET A 13 -34.21 28.84 -11.02
N PRO A 14 -34.71 29.24 -12.21
CA PRO A 14 -36.08 28.98 -12.62
C PRO A 14 -36.43 27.49 -12.59
N ALA A 15 -37.72 27.17 -12.44
CA ALA A 15 -38.19 25.79 -12.51
C ALA A 15 -37.88 25.18 -13.89
N ILE A 16 -37.35 23.96 -13.88
CA ILE A 16 -37.02 23.21 -15.10
C ILE A 16 -38.33 22.76 -15.78
N ALA A 17 -38.44 23.01 -17.08
CA ALA A 17 -39.58 22.59 -17.88
C ALA A 17 -39.65 21.06 -18.00
N PRO A 18 -40.87 20.48 -18.18
CA PRO A 18 -41.02 19.05 -18.35
C PRO A 18 -40.32 18.55 -19.63
N THR A 19 -39.85 17.30 -19.59
CA THR A 19 -39.24 16.61 -20.73
C THR A 19 -40.20 16.64 -21.92
N SER A 20 -39.76 17.26 -23.02
CA SER A 20 -40.58 17.44 -24.23
C SER A 20 -40.36 16.38 -25.31
N SER A 21 -39.25 15.63 -25.25
CA SER A 21 -38.91 14.56 -26.19
C SER A 21 -38.56 13.27 -25.46
N ALA A 22 -39.09 12.14 -25.92
CA ALA A 22 -38.78 10.81 -25.37
C ALA A 22 -37.39 10.28 -25.81
N THR A 23 -36.78 10.90 -26.81
CA THR A 23 -35.45 10.55 -27.33
C THR A 23 -34.55 11.79 -27.39
N PRO A 24 -33.22 11.62 -27.25
CA PRO A 24 -32.28 12.75 -27.38
C PRO A 24 -32.32 13.37 -28.78
N LEU A 25 -32.36 14.71 -28.82
CA LEU A 25 -32.24 15.51 -30.05
C LEU A 25 -30.90 16.25 -30.05
N TRP A 26 -30.40 16.59 -31.24
CA TRP A 26 -29.11 17.27 -31.43
C TRP A 26 -29.28 18.61 -32.13
N PHE A 27 -28.35 19.54 -31.92
CA PHE A 27 -28.37 20.83 -32.58
C PHE A 27 -28.20 20.68 -34.10
N THR A 28 -28.93 21.49 -34.88
CA THR A 28 -28.82 21.62 -36.33
C THR A 28 -28.80 23.10 -36.71
N GLU A 29 -28.06 23.44 -37.77
CA GLU A 29 -28.09 24.77 -38.40
C GLU A 29 -29.38 25.01 -39.21
N GLY A 30 -30.37 24.12 -39.10
CA GLY A 30 -31.53 24.07 -39.98
C GLY A 30 -31.24 23.36 -41.31
N GLY A 31 -32.18 23.46 -42.23
CA GLY A 31 -32.12 22.82 -43.55
C GLY A 31 -33.33 23.19 -44.40
N ALA A 32 -33.51 22.53 -45.57
CA ALA A 32 -34.67 22.75 -46.42
C ALA A 32 -35.98 22.45 -45.65
N ASN A 33 -36.60 23.50 -45.10
CA ASN A 33 -37.79 23.53 -44.25
C ASN A 33 -37.60 23.20 -42.75
N GLN A 34 -36.39 23.32 -42.19
CA GLN A 34 -36.18 23.31 -40.74
C GLN A 34 -35.50 24.59 -40.27
N SER A 35 -36.06 25.20 -39.23
CA SER A 35 -35.40 26.30 -38.50
C SER A 35 -34.19 25.77 -37.71
N PRO A 36 -33.15 26.60 -37.53
CA PRO A 36 -32.05 26.27 -36.64
C PRO A 36 -32.54 25.98 -35.22
N SER A 37 -31.90 25.00 -34.59
CA SER A 37 -32.11 24.71 -33.17
C SER A 37 -31.50 25.80 -32.29
N TYR A 38 -32.14 26.12 -31.16
CA TYR A 38 -31.59 27.02 -30.15
C TYR A 38 -31.75 26.43 -28.75
N PRO A 39 -30.73 26.53 -27.89
CA PRO A 39 -30.86 26.15 -26.48
C PRO A 39 -31.74 27.16 -25.73
N GLY A 40 -32.65 26.65 -24.89
CA GLY A 40 -33.42 27.47 -23.95
C GLY A 40 -32.68 27.70 -22.63
N GLN A 41 -33.29 28.48 -21.73
CA GLN A 41 -32.73 28.78 -20.40
C GLN A 41 -32.36 27.51 -19.61
N ASP A 42 -33.15 26.44 -19.74
CA ASP A 42 -32.96 25.21 -18.96
C ASP A 42 -31.64 24.55 -19.34
N TRP A 43 -31.31 24.53 -20.62
CA TRP A 43 -30.05 23.97 -21.12
C TRP A 43 -28.85 24.74 -20.55
N PHE A 44 -28.86 26.07 -20.63
CA PHE A 44 -27.77 26.89 -20.11
C PHE A 44 -27.64 26.79 -18.59
N ASN A 45 -28.75 26.84 -17.86
CA ASN A 45 -28.75 26.75 -16.41
C ASN A 45 -28.29 25.38 -15.93
N GLN A 46 -28.69 24.29 -16.60
CA GLN A 46 -28.24 22.94 -16.30
C GLN A 46 -26.74 22.79 -16.52
N VAL A 47 -26.22 23.18 -17.70
CA VAL A 47 -24.78 23.13 -17.97
C VAL A 47 -24.00 23.98 -16.97
N GLN A 48 -24.50 25.18 -16.64
CA GLN A 48 -23.87 26.04 -15.65
C GLN A 48 -23.85 25.39 -14.26
N ALA A 49 -24.97 24.84 -13.81
CA ALA A 49 -25.10 24.18 -12.51
C ALA A 49 -24.19 22.96 -12.40
N GLU A 50 -24.17 22.09 -13.43
CA GLU A 50 -23.30 20.91 -13.47
C GLU A 50 -21.82 21.30 -13.36
N LEU A 51 -21.37 22.31 -14.13
CA LEU A 51 -19.97 22.77 -14.06
C LEU A 51 -19.62 23.43 -12.72
N LEU A 52 -20.56 24.15 -12.08
CA LEU A 52 -20.36 24.70 -10.74
C LEU A 52 -20.38 23.60 -9.66
N ASN A 53 -21.16 22.54 -9.83
CA ASN A 53 -21.17 21.38 -8.94
C ASN A 53 -19.83 20.65 -8.97
N VAL A 54 -19.18 20.53 -10.13
CA VAL A 54 -17.80 19.97 -10.22
C VAL A 54 -16.82 20.77 -9.38
N LEU A 55 -16.88 22.11 -9.38
CA LEU A 55 -16.04 22.92 -8.50
C LEU A 55 -16.35 22.68 -7.03
N THR A 56 -17.65 22.61 -6.70
CA THR A 56 -18.13 22.37 -5.33
C THR A 56 -17.67 21.02 -4.79
N GLU A 57 -17.74 19.96 -5.60
CA GLU A 57 -17.28 18.62 -5.24
C GLU A 57 -15.77 18.57 -4.99
N ALA A 58 -15.00 19.37 -5.71
CA ALA A 58 -13.57 19.55 -5.46
C ALA A 58 -13.25 20.51 -4.30
N GLY A 59 -14.24 21.15 -3.68
CA GLY A 59 -14.03 22.16 -2.65
C GLY A 59 -13.41 23.47 -3.16
N ILE A 60 -13.55 23.77 -4.46
CA ILE A 60 -13.06 25.00 -5.10
C ILE A 60 -14.20 26.03 -5.14
N ALA A 61 -13.98 27.21 -4.57
CA ALA A 61 -14.89 28.34 -4.73
C ALA A 61 -14.79 28.90 -6.16
N PRO A 62 -15.91 29.17 -6.86
CA PRO A 62 -15.90 29.76 -8.19
C PRO A 62 -15.22 31.13 -8.21
N ASP A 63 -14.29 31.34 -9.13
CA ASP A 63 -13.62 32.62 -9.37
C ASP A 63 -13.72 33.03 -10.84
N LYS A 64 -14.32 34.19 -11.13
CA LYS A 64 -14.50 34.69 -12.50
C LYS A 64 -13.17 34.93 -13.23
N ALA A 65 -12.09 35.21 -12.50
CA ALA A 65 -10.77 35.46 -13.09
C ALA A 65 -9.96 34.18 -13.36
N ASP A 66 -10.34 33.03 -12.77
CA ASP A 66 -9.59 31.79 -12.91
C ASP A 66 -10.14 30.90 -14.05
N ASN A 67 -9.40 30.84 -15.16
CA ASN A 67 -9.74 29.98 -16.30
C ASN A 67 -9.26 28.52 -16.15
N THR A 68 -8.65 28.17 -15.02
CA THR A 68 -8.10 26.82 -14.74
C THR A 68 -8.91 26.04 -13.69
N GLN A 69 -9.86 26.68 -13.00
CA GLN A 69 -10.60 26.06 -11.89
C GLN A 69 -11.31 24.75 -12.25
N LEU A 70 -11.86 24.60 -13.47
CA LEU A 70 -12.55 23.35 -13.86
C LEU A 70 -11.56 22.20 -14.02
N SER A 71 -10.42 22.42 -14.68
CA SER A 71 -9.39 21.38 -14.83
C SER A 71 -8.76 21.03 -13.48
N ARG A 72 -8.57 22.03 -12.59
CA ARG A 72 -8.13 21.82 -11.21
C ARG A 72 -9.13 20.98 -10.42
N ALA A 73 -10.42 21.27 -10.51
CA ALA A 73 -11.47 20.53 -9.82
C ALA A 73 -11.49 19.05 -10.23
N ILE A 74 -11.51 18.77 -11.54
CA ILE A 74 -11.45 17.41 -12.07
C ILE A 74 -10.18 16.69 -11.57
N SER A 75 -9.03 17.35 -11.61
CA SER A 75 -7.77 16.77 -11.13
C SER A 75 -7.83 16.43 -9.64
N GLN A 76 -8.44 17.29 -8.81
CA GLN A 76 -8.59 17.05 -7.38
C GLN A 76 -9.54 15.90 -7.07
N ILE A 77 -10.68 15.82 -7.76
CA ILE A 77 -11.65 14.73 -7.60
C ILE A 77 -11.00 13.39 -7.95
N ILE A 78 -10.26 13.33 -9.07
CA ILE A 78 -9.52 12.14 -9.48
C ILE A 78 -8.43 11.79 -8.45
N ALA A 79 -7.68 12.78 -7.95
CA ALA A 79 -6.65 12.54 -6.94
C ALA A 79 -7.24 12.01 -5.61
N ALA A 80 -8.39 12.54 -5.18
CA ALA A 80 -9.10 12.08 -4.00
C ALA A 80 -9.56 10.62 -4.15
N SER A 81 -9.99 10.22 -5.35
CA SER A 81 -10.43 8.86 -5.66
C SER A 81 -9.28 7.89 -5.97
N ALA A 82 -8.11 8.37 -6.39
CA ALA A 82 -6.89 7.58 -6.62
C ALA A 82 -6.19 7.12 -5.32
N ASN A 83 -6.67 7.55 -4.16
CA ASN A 83 -6.10 7.28 -2.84
C ASN A 83 -6.37 5.84 -2.33
N VAL A 84 -6.45 4.85 -3.22
CA VAL A 84 -6.80 3.45 -2.90
C VAL A 84 -5.74 2.78 -2.00
N ILE A 85 -4.51 3.30 -2.00
CA ILE A 85 -3.40 2.80 -1.19
C ILE A 85 -2.93 3.92 -0.25
N PRO A 86 -3.16 3.80 1.06
CA PRO A 86 -2.65 4.75 2.05
C PRO A 86 -1.13 4.98 1.92
N VAL A 87 -0.70 6.24 2.14
CA VAL A 87 0.72 6.60 2.16
C VAL A 87 1.44 5.80 3.24
N GLY A 88 2.63 5.29 2.92
CA GLY A 88 3.48 4.57 3.87
C GLY A 88 3.25 3.06 4.00
N ILE A 89 2.31 2.46 3.27
CA ILE A 89 2.18 0.99 3.26
C ILE A 89 3.30 0.36 2.40
N PRO A 90 4.12 -0.56 2.94
CA PRO A 90 5.10 -1.28 2.13
C PRO A 90 4.40 -2.27 1.18
N LEU A 91 4.69 -2.15 -0.11
CA LEU A 91 4.16 -3.04 -1.14
C LEU A 91 5.27 -3.74 -1.91
N PRO A 92 5.07 -5.02 -2.30
CA PRO A 92 6.02 -5.76 -3.11
C PRO A 92 6.10 -5.16 -4.53
N TRP A 93 7.31 -4.91 -5.00
CA TRP A 93 7.62 -4.36 -6.31
C TRP A 93 8.58 -5.29 -7.08
N PRO A 94 8.20 -5.77 -8.28
CA PRO A 94 8.91 -6.83 -8.97
C PRO A 94 10.22 -6.38 -9.62
N THR A 95 10.35 -5.08 -9.94
CA THR A 95 11.46 -4.61 -10.77
C THR A 95 12.71 -4.35 -9.93
N ALA A 96 13.85 -4.87 -10.40
CA ALA A 96 15.16 -4.74 -9.76
C ALA A 96 15.82 -3.35 -9.95
N THR A 97 15.15 -2.37 -10.56
CA THR A 97 15.73 -1.04 -10.82
C THR A 97 16.17 -0.37 -9.52
N ALA A 98 17.31 0.35 -9.54
CA ALA A 98 17.80 1.10 -8.39
C ALA A 98 16.76 2.10 -7.88
N THR A 99 15.99 2.67 -8.79
CA THR A 99 14.96 3.68 -8.54
C THR A 99 13.57 3.05 -8.47
N ALA A 100 12.80 3.41 -7.44
CA ALA A 100 11.37 3.16 -7.39
C ALA A 100 10.64 4.03 -8.44
N PRO A 101 9.39 3.69 -8.81
CA PRO A 101 8.56 4.54 -9.66
C PRO A 101 8.41 5.96 -9.10
N ALA A 102 8.12 6.94 -9.96
CA ALA A 102 7.86 8.30 -9.52
C ALA A 102 6.73 8.34 -8.48
N GLY A 103 6.94 9.05 -7.37
CA GLY A 103 6.01 9.08 -6.23
C GLY A 103 6.16 7.93 -5.23
N TRP A 104 7.12 7.03 -5.44
CA TRP A 104 7.41 5.90 -4.54
C TRP A 104 8.84 5.93 -4.03
N LEU A 105 9.07 5.38 -2.85
CA LEU A 105 10.38 5.26 -2.21
C LEU A 105 10.62 3.81 -1.77
N LYS A 106 11.88 3.38 -1.79
CA LYS A 106 12.26 2.03 -1.34
C LYS A 106 12.38 1.96 0.18
N CYS A 107 11.94 0.85 0.77
CA CYS A 107 12.20 0.53 2.17
C CYS A 107 13.60 -0.08 2.33
N ASN A 108 14.63 0.75 2.17
CA ASN A 108 16.05 0.36 2.23
C ASN A 108 16.83 1.11 3.32
N GLY A 109 16.14 1.61 4.35
CA GLY A 109 16.77 2.39 5.43
C GLY A 109 17.02 3.88 5.11
N ALA A 110 16.70 4.34 3.90
CA ALA A 110 16.99 5.71 3.48
C ALA A 110 16.13 6.75 4.23
N ALA A 111 16.75 7.90 4.51
CA ALA A 111 16.05 9.10 4.94
C ALA A 111 15.22 9.70 3.80
N PHE A 112 14.15 10.42 4.13
CA PHE A 112 13.33 11.16 3.18
C PHE A 112 13.05 12.58 3.67
N ASP A 113 12.76 13.47 2.72
CA ASP A 113 12.40 14.85 3.01
C ASP A 113 10.97 14.94 3.54
N LYS A 114 10.83 15.24 4.83
CA LYS A 114 9.53 15.36 5.52
C LYS A 114 8.72 16.57 5.06
N ALA A 115 9.36 17.64 4.59
CA ALA A 115 8.68 18.82 4.07
C ALA A 115 8.09 18.52 2.69
N LYS A 116 8.81 17.73 1.88
CA LYS A 116 8.33 17.26 0.57
C LYS A 116 7.24 16.19 0.71
N TYR A 117 7.32 15.32 1.71
CA TYR A 117 6.42 14.17 1.91
C TYR A 117 5.76 14.20 3.30
N PRO A 118 4.87 15.17 3.59
CA PRO A 118 4.29 15.35 4.92
C PRO A 118 3.39 14.18 5.35
N ALA A 119 2.64 13.58 4.43
CA ALA A 119 1.82 12.40 4.72
C ALA A 119 2.70 11.18 5.09
N LEU A 120 3.84 11.01 4.43
CA LEU A 120 4.79 9.95 4.76
C LEU A 120 5.46 10.21 6.10
N ALA A 121 5.70 11.48 6.46
CA ALA A 121 6.23 11.87 7.76
C ALA A 121 5.27 11.57 8.92
N VAL A 122 3.96 11.47 8.67
CA VAL A 122 2.99 10.99 9.67
C VAL A 122 3.14 9.48 9.87
N ALA A 123 3.30 8.72 8.78
CA ALA A 123 3.48 7.26 8.83
C ALA A 123 4.85 6.84 9.41
N TYR A 124 5.91 7.60 9.10
CA TYR A 124 7.28 7.37 9.55
C TYR A 124 7.86 8.64 10.20
N PRO A 125 7.55 8.92 11.48
CA PRO A 125 7.94 10.16 12.16
C PRO A 125 9.46 10.38 12.27
N SER A 126 10.25 9.31 12.23
CA SER A 126 11.71 9.33 12.23
C SER A 126 12.31 10.09 11.03
N GLY A 127 11.56 10.22 9.93
CA GLY A 127 12.09 10.74 8.66
C GLY A 127 12.94 9.73 7.88
N SER A 128 12.93 8.46 8.28
CA SER A 128 13.61 7.37 7.58
C SER A 128 12.68 6.19 7.41
N LEU A 129 12.81 5.51 6.27
CA LEU A 129 12.09 4.28 5.99
C LEU A 129 12.79 3.10 6.67
N PRO A 130 12.05 2.03 7.04
CA PRO A 130 12.67 0.79 7.50
C PRO A 130 13.52 0.17 6.39
N ASP A 131 14.56 -0.57 6.78
CA ASP A 131 15.27 -1.44 5.86
C ASP A 131 14.59 -2.81 5.87
N LEU A 132 13.81 -3.11 4.83
CA LEU A 132 13.04 -4.35 4.72
C LEU A 132 13.71 -5.37 3.79
N ARG A 133 14.97 -5.15 3.43
CA ARG A 133 15.73 -6.07 2.58
C ARG A 133 16.06 -7.34 3.36
N GLY A 134 15.41 -8.44 3.00
CA GLY A 134 15.57 -9.73 3.68
C GLY A 134 14.61 -9.95 4.86
N GLU A 135 13.79 -8.96 5.19
CA GLU A 135 12.89 -9.00 6.35
C GLU A 135 11.51 -9.58 6.01
N PHE A 136 10.92 -10.28 6.97
CA PHE A 136 9.50 -10.64 6.95
C PHE A 136 8.68 -9.68 7.79
N ILE A 137 7.59 -9.15 7.23
CA ILE A 137 6.66 -8.30 7.96
C ILE A 137 5.72 -9.17 8.81
N ARG A 138 5.63 -8.84 10.10
CA ARG A 138 4.71 -9.45 11.08
C ARG A 138 3.74 -8.38 11.59
N GLY A 139 2.49 -8.77 11.86
CA GLY A 139 1.55 -7.94 12.58
C GLY A 139 1.99 -7.71 14.03
N THR A 140 1.83 -6.50 14.53
CA THR A 140 2.07 -6.20 15.95
C THR A 140 1.05 -6.93 16.83
N ASP A 141 1.42 -7.18 18.09
CA ASP A 141 0.57 -7.91 19.04
C ASP A 141 -0.72 -7.15 19.37
N ASP A 142 -0.63 -5.83 19.47
CA ASP A 142 -1.73 -4.92 19.78
C ASP A 142 -2.62 -5.36 20.96
N GLY A 143 -2.00 -5.94 22.00
CA GLY A 143 -2.68 -6.38 23.21
C GLY A 143 -3.27 -7.79 23.16
N ARG A 144 -3.00 -8.57 22.12
CA ARG A 144 -3.43 -9.97 22.02
C ARG A 144 -2.67 -10.91 22.98
N GLY A 145 -1.46 -10.55 23.40
CA GLY A 145 -0.65 -11.31 24.35
C GLY A 145 0.24 -12.41 23.74
N MET A 146 0.40 -12.45 22.42
CA MET A 146 1.26 -13.40 21.69
C MET A 146 2.70 -12.87 21.49
N ASP A 147 2.87 -11.57 21.32
CA ASP A 147 4.18 -10.89 21.15
C ASP A 147 4.20 -9.59 21.98
N ALA A 148 3.83 -9.71 23.27
CA ALA A 148 3.60 -8.59 24.17
C ALA A 148 4.85 -7.72 24.37
N GLY A 149 4.65 -6.40 24.41
CA GLY A 149 5.73 -5.43 24.62
C GLY A 149 6.54 -5.08 23.36
N ARG A 150 6.23 -5.68 22.20
CA ARG A 150 6.90 -5.36 20.93
C ARG A 150 6.42 -4.03 20.36
N SER A 151 7.36 -3.14 20.05
CA SER A 151 7.07 -1.86 19.40
C SER A 151 6.89 -2.00 17.88
N VAL A 152 6.03 -1.17 17.29
CA VAL A 152 5.87 -1.09 15.83
C VAL A 152 7.20 -0.65 15.19
N LEU A 153 7.57 -1.27 14.07
CA LEU A 153 8.86 -1.10 13.36
C LEU A 153 10.11 -1.61 14.10
N SER A 154 9.99 -2.37 15.20
CA SER A 154 11.16 -2.97 15.85
C SER A 154 11.65 -4.24 15.12
N ALA A 155 12.95 -4.30 14.87
CA ALA A 155 13.61 -5.51 14.37
C ALA A 155 13.65 -6.61 15.43
N GLN A 156 13.66 -7.87 14.99
CA GLN A 156 13.86 -9.04 15.84
C GLN A 156 14.72 -10.03 15.05
N ASN A 157 15.75 -10.56 15.69
CA ASN A 157 16.58 -11.60 15.08
C ASN A 157 15.79 -12.90 14.92
N ASP A 158 16.31 -13.78 14.07
CA ASP A 158 15.76 -15.11 13.92
C ASP A 158 15.83 -15.91 15.22
N ALA A 159 14.83 -16.75 15.42
CA ALA A 159 14.78 -17.67 16.55
C ALA A 159 14.06 -18.95 16.12
N MET A 160 14.62 -20.09 16.52
CA MET A 160 13.97 -21.39 16.42
C MET A 160 13.55 -21.81 17.82
N GLY A 161 12.25 -22.08 18.01
CA GLY A 161 11.77 -22.69 19.25
C GLY A 161 12.30 -24.12 19.37
N VAL A 162 12.92 -24.45 20.50
CA VAL A 162 13.28 -25.83 20.84
C VAL A 162 12.14 -26.42 21.65
N SER A 163 11.51 -27.47 21.13
CA SER A 163 10.60 -28.29 21.94
C SER A 163 11.44 -29.12 22.91
N TYR A 164 11.25 -28.93 24.21
CA TYR A 164 11.89 -29.75 25.23
C TYR A 164 10.84 -30.39 26.13
N ALA A 165 11.07 -31.66 26.47
CA ALA A 165 10.44 -32.31 27.61
C ALA A 165 11.46 -32.28 28.75
N SER A 166 11.16 -31.59 29.85
CA SER A 166 12.03 -31.56 31.02
C SER A 166 11.66 -32.70 31.97
N ASN A 167 12.60 -33.59 32.27
CA ASN A 167 12.52 -34.54 33.39
C ASN A 167 13.11 -33.94 34.69
N GLY A 168 13.20 -32.60 34.78
CA GLY A 168 13.79 -31.89 35.93
C GLY A 168 15.33 -31.82 35.92
N LEU A 169 16.00 -32.38 34.91
CA LEU A 169 17.44 -32.30 34.76
C LEU A 169 17.86 -31.05 33.97
N THR A 170 18.81 -30.27 34.51
CA THR A 170 19.39 -29.13 33.79
C THR A 170 20.40 -29.61 32.77
N VAL A 171 20.08 -29.51 31.48
CA VAL A 171 21.04 -29.72 30.40
C VAL A 171 21.90 -28.45 30.29
N LYS A 172 23.11 -28.48 30.85
CA LYS A 172 24.03 -27.32 30.84
C LYS A 172 24.72 -27.13 29.47
N ASN A 173 24.87 -28.21 28.72
CA ASN A 173 25.54 -28.25 27.43
C ASN A 173 25.13 -29.54 26.69
N ILE A 174 24.78 -29.39 25.41
CA ILE A 174 24.67 -30.51 24.47
C ILE A 174 25.94 -30.45 23.62
N LEU A 175 26.89 -31.34 23.89
CA LEU A 175 28.11 -31.47 23.11
C LEU A 175 27.94 -32.61 22.11
N VAL A 176 27.70 -32.26 20.84
CA VAL A 176 27.69 -33.24 19.73
C VAL A 176 29.06 -33.21 19.08
N LEU A 177 29.89 -34.23 19.35
CA LEU A 177 31.16 -34.41 18.65
C LEU A 177 30.93 -35.27 17.41
N THR A 178 31.28 -34.75 16.23
CA THR A 178 31.29 -35.53 14.98
C THR A 178 32.69 -35.53 14.38
N ASN A 179 33.04 -36.59 13.64
CA ASN A 179 34.28 -36.64 12.88
C ASN A 179 34.14 -35.78 11.63
N ARG A 180 34.99 -34.75 11.47
CA ARG A 180 35.05 -33.94 10.23
C ARG A 180 35.63 -34.76 9.09
N THR A 181 34.79 -35.38 8.26
CA THR A 181 35.21 -35.80 6.91
C THR A 181 35.11 -34.60 5.98
N GLY A 182 36.24 -34.22 5.39
CA GLY A 182 36.37 -32.99 4.62
C GLY A 182 35.39 -32.89 3.45
N SER A 183 34.45 -31.95 3.55
CA SER A 183 34.09 -30.98 2.49
C SER A 183 32.83 -30.22 2.92
N GLY A 184 33.04 -29.00 3.44
CA GLY A 184 32.22 -27.83 3.11
C GLY A 184 30.72 -27.78 3.44
N ALA A 185 30.14 -28.76 4.13
CA ALA A 185 28.76 -28.68 4.60
C ALA A 185 28.72 -29.07 6.08
N ASP A 186 28.51 -28.09 6.96
CA ASP A 186 28.08 -28.30 8.35
C ASP A 186 26.62 -28.80 8.34
N ALA A 187 26.41 -29.98 7.77
CA ALA A 187 25.27 -30.78 8.11
C ALA A 187 25.61 -31.50 9.41
N ILE A 188 24.60 -31.68 10.26
CA ILE A 188 24.60 -32.74 11.29
C ILE A 188 24.50 -34.08 10.52
N ASP A 189 25.50 -34.36 9.68
CA ASP A 189 25.62 -35.55 8.85
C ASP A 189 26.58 -36.47 9.59
N GLY A 190 25.99 -37.41 10.32
CA GLY A 190 26.73 -38.19 11.31
C GLY A 190 25.89 -38.89 12.36
N LEU A 191 24.56 -38.71 12.40
CA LEU A 191 23.69 -39.67 13.10
C LEU A 191 23.65 -40.96 12.27
N ALA A 192 24.73 -41.73 12.35
CA ALA A 192 24.74 -43.12 11.94
C ALA A 192 23.65 -43.85 12.73
N ALA A 193 22.96 -44.79 12.09
CA ALA A 193 22.09 -45.70 12.82
C ALA A 193 22.98 -46.49 13.80
N GLY A 194 22.99 -46.12 15.07
CA GLY A 194 23.89 -46.73 16.06
C GLY A 194 24.09 -45.89 17.32
N ASP A 195 24.34 -44.58 17.19
CA ASP A 195 24.55 -43.71 18.35
C ASP A 195 23.22 -43.05 18.76
N ALA A 196 22.39 -43.83 19.44
CA ALA A 196 21.09 -43.40 19.93
C ALA A 196 21.21 -42.60 21.24
N PHE A 197 20.39 -41.56 21.38
CA PHE A 197 19.96 -41.12 22.70
C PHE A 197 19.19 -42.29 23.34
N THR A 198 19.74 -42.89 24.39
CA THR A 198 19.12 -44.03 25.06
C THR A 198 18.24 -43.50 26.19
N ASP A 199 16.92 -43.54 25.99
CA ASP A 199 15.93 -43.36 27.06
C ASP A 199 15.24 -44.71 27.29
N GLY A 200 15.34 -45.27 28.50
CA GLY A 200 14.69 -46.53 28.86
C GLY A 200 15.04 -47.76 27.98
N GLY A 201 16.14 -47.73 27.23
CA GLY A 201 16.54 -48.83 26.33
C GLY A 201 15.91 -48.81 24.94
N GLN A 202 15.19 -47.74 24.57
CA GLN A 202 14.65 -47.56 23.23
C GLN A 202 15.53 -46.60 22.42
N THR A 203 15.94 -47.02 21.23
CA THR A 203 16.74 -46.20 20.30
C THR A 203 15.81 -45.38 19.41
N SER A 204 15.72 -44.07 19.64
CA SER A 204 14.97 -43.15 18.78
C SER A 204 15.92 -42.23 18.04
N SER A 205 16.32 -42.61 16.83
CA SER A 205 17.11 -41.75 15.93
C SER A 205 16.28 -41.41 14.70
N ALA A 206 15.51 -40.32 14.78
CA ALA A 206 14.90 -39.72 13.60
C ALA A 206 15.99 -38.98 12.82
N ARG A 207 16.32 -39.45 11.62
CA ARG A 207 17.23 -38.76 10.70
C ARG A 207 16.57 -37.45 10.26
N LEU A 208 17.10 -36.32 10.72
CA LEU A 208 16.63 -34.99 10.33
C LEU A 208 17.37 -34.55 9.05
N SER A 209 16.78 -34.77 7.87
CA SER A 209 17.28 -34.21 6.62
C SER A 209 16.71 -32.79 6.42
N VAL A 210 17.46 -31.77 6.86
CA VAL A 210 17.07 -30.36 6.75
C VAL A 210 18.00 -29.61 5.79
N ARG A 211 17.44 -28.63 5.06
CA ARG A 211 18.25 -27.65 4.32
C ARG A 211 18.88 -26.70 5.33
N SER A 212 20.21 -26.55 5.31
CA SER A 212 20.93 -25.61 6.17
C SER A 212 21.08 -24.24 5.52
N ALA A 213 21.07 -23.20 6.35
CA ALA A 213 21.34 -21.81 6.02
C ALA A 213 21.72 -21.05 7.30
N ASN A 214 22.25 -19.84 7.17
CA ASN A 214 22.63 -19.01 8.33
C ASN A 214 21.43 -18.53 9.16
N GLU A 215 20.22 -18.61 8.62
CA GLU A 215 18.94 -18.26 9.26
C GLU A 215 17.88 -19.26 8.79
N THR A 216 16.87 -19.51 9.63
CA THR A 216 15.68 -20.27 9.26
C THR A 216 14.67 -19.41 8.51
N ARG A 217 14.37 -19.76 7.26
CA ARG A 217 13.41 -19.03 6.42
C ARG A 217 12.48 -19.96 5.64
N PRO A 218 11.20 -19.57 5.46
CA PRO A 218 10.33 -20.25 4.51
C PRO A 218 10.85 -20.07 3.07
N ARG A 219 10.41 -20.93 2.15
CA ARG A 219 10.62 -20.70 0.71
C ARG A 219 9.94 -19.39 0.34
N ASN A 220 10.67 -18.49 -0.30
CA ASN A 220 10.17 -17.17 -0.69
C ASN A 220 10.70 -16.77 -2.08
N ILE A 221 10.06 -15.77 -2.68
CA ILE A 221 10.51 -15.07 -3.88
C ILE A 221 10.75 -13.62 -3.48
N ALA A 222 11.91 -13.08 -3.86
CA ALA A 222 12.29 -11.72 -3.46
C ALA A 222 11.62 -10.65 -4.33
N PHE A 223 10.99 -9.68 -3.67
CA PHE A 223 10.50 -8.43 -4.25
C PHE A 223 11.15 -7.27 -3.48
N ASN A 224 11.27 -6.10 -4.11
CA ASN A 224 11.57 -4.88 -3.36
C ASN A 224 10.33 -4.46 -2.55
N TYR A 225 10.50 -3.87 -1.38
CA TYR A 225 9.42 -3.13 -0.72
C TYR A 225 9.50 -1.65 -1.10
N ILE A 226 8.39 -1.10 -1.58
CA ILE A 226 8.24 0.34 -1.85
C ILE A 226 7.03 0.90 -1.09
N VAL A 227 7.12 2.18 -0.72
CA VAL A 227 6.01 2.94 -0.13
C VAL A 227 5.63 4.09 -1.04
N ARG A 228 4.34 4.40 -1.11
CA ARG A 228 3.88 5.64 -1.74
C ARG A 228 4.31 6.81 -0.87
N ALA A 229 4.84 7.86 -1.47
CA ALA A 229 5.39 9.01 -0.77
C ALA A 229 4.44 10.23 -0.71
N ALA A 230 3.48 10.31 -1.62
CA ALA A 230 2.47 11.38 -1.69
C ALA A 230 1.16 10.87 -2.27
#